data_AF-A0A3A8QR51-F1
#
_entry.id   AF-A0A3A8QR51-F1
#
_cell.length_a   1.000
_cell.length_b   1.000
_cell.length_c   1.000
_cell.angle_alpha   90.00
_cell.angle_beta   90.00
_cell.angle_gamma   90.00
#
_symmetry.space_group_name_H-M   'P 1'
#
loop_
_entity.id
_entity.type
_entity.pdbx_description
1 polymer ?
#
loop_
_entity_poly.entity_id
_entity_poly.type
_entity_poly.pdbx_seq_one_letter_code
_entity_poly.pdbx_strand_id
1 'polypeptide(L)'
;MFVRHPAARWVLLTLLSFLVLSLVPLSGVTTTGTLKEGYTDHVRHPYVVWVGLHRGVQALYTAPLGELREGIPYRQAIDQWLEVPYVYPPGALVLFLPLALLGEWVPMSPLAFGQVCLLYLLVFAHVAFYAALRLLDGLPAGGRWAVGVLCWLVLMRLALNGQYDGAWLVCGVLALAALAKDRPATALRWLALAALLHYRAFVLVAVGVVALWRAVQGRPARDWPWGTMLGVAVAGVLCVRTFLWMAPLAARTEAATPSILGEPGTVALVMGLSAAVLALSWRGSDGLVTASVGLGVVLAVIDTRHWWHASALLLVLLSVGVLRIPRWPTAVRLGLVVWAAALEIAVWHGSPLWLFRDFNRFLRLM
;
A
#
# COMPACT_ATOMS: atom_id res chain seq x y z
N MET A 1 29.67 3.17 23.33
CA MET A 1 29.76 4.57 22.87
C MET A 1 29.38 4.72 21.39
N PHE A 2 28.43 3.92 20.88
CA PHE A 2 27.89 4.05 19.53
C PHE A 2 26.37 4.25 19.62
N VAL A 3 25.87 5.18 18.80
CA VAL A 3 24.47 5.59 18.59
C VAL A 3 23.88 6.57 19.62
N ARG A 4 24.36 7.82 19.60
CA ARG A 4 23.63 8.99 20.17
C ARG A 4 22.56 9.58 19.24
N HIS A 5 22.37 9.02 18.04
CA HIS A 5 21.34 9.48 17.10
C HIS A 5 20.31 8.38 16.81
N PRO A 6 19.06 8.49 17.30
CA PRO A 6 18.01 7.50 17.04
C PRO A 6 17.68 7.32 15.55
N ALA A 7 18.14 8.22 14.67
CA ALA A 7 18.06 8.03 13.23
C ALA A 7 19.03 6.94 12.72
N ALA A 8 20.26 6.86 13.25
CA ALA A 8 21.28 5.94 12.79
C ALA A 8 20.92 4.47 13.06
N ARG A 9 20.27 4.18 14.20
CA ARG A 9 19.77 2.81 14.52
C ARG A 9 18.76 2.31 13.50
N TRP A 10 17.84 3.16 13.05
CA TRP A 10 16.81 2.75 12.11
C TRP A 10 17.35 2.63 10.70
N VAL A 11 18.27 3.50 10.31
CA VAL A 11 19.00 3.33 9.04
C VAL A 11 19.70 1.98 9.02
N LEU A 12 20.47 1.65 10.07
CA LEU A 12 21.17 0.37 10.15
C LEU A 12 20.22 -0.82 10.13
N LEU A 13 19.14 -0.80 10.93
CA LEU A 13 18.15 -1.88 10.97
C LEU A 13 17.50 -2.10 9.60
N THR A 14 17.07 -1.02 8.94
CA THR A 14 16.40 -1.10 7.64
C THR A 14 17.38 -1.56 6.55
N LEU A 15 18.63 -1.07 6.56
CA LEU A 15 19.65 -1.52 5.61
C LEU A 15 20.01 -2.99 5.81
N LEU A 16 20.19 -3.44 7.05
CA LEU A 16 20.47 -4.85 7.34
C LEU A 16 19.31 -5.75 6.88
N SER A 17 18.07 -5.36 7.19
CA SER A 17 16.88 -6.04 6.67
C SER A 17 16.89 -6.10 5.15
N PHE A 18 17.18 -4.99 4.47
CA PHE A 18 17.22 -4.94 3.01
C PHE A 18 18.28 -5.88 2.42
N LEU A 19 19.50 -5.84 2.97
CA LEU A 19 20.60 -6.67 2.50
C LEU A 19 20.29 -8.17 2.67
N VAL A 20 19.78 -8.57 3.84
CA VAL A 20 19.41 -9.96 4.12
C VAL A 20 18.27 -10.41 3.20
N LEU A 21 17.24 -9.58 3.02
CA LEU A 21 16.07 -9.94 2.22
C LEU A 21 16.31 -9.88 0.72
N SER A 22 17.32 -9.12 0.27
CA SER A 22 17.75 -9.11 -1.14
C SER A 22 18.32 -10.46 -1.59
N LEU A 23 18.76 -11.31 -0.66
CA LEU A 23 19.21 -12.67 -0.97
C LEU A 23 18.08 -13.54 -1.57
N VAL A 24 16.81 -13.22 -1.29
CA VAL A 24 15.66 -13.95 -1.85
C VAL A 24 15.62 -13.85 -3.37
N PRO A 25 15.44 -12.65 -3.98
CA PRO A 25 15.47 -12.54 -5.44
C PRO A 25 16.80 -13.01 -6.03
N LEU A 26 17.92 -12.67 -5.38
CA LEU A 26 19.25 -12.99 -5.90
C LEU A 26 19.58 -14.49 -5.91
N SER A 27 18.88 -15.31 -5.14
CA SER A 27 19.06 -16.77 -5.15
C SER A 27 18.70 -17.43 -6.48
N GLY A 28 17.80 -16.82 -7.26
CA GLY A 28 17.28 -17.40 -8.51
C GLY A 28 16.43 -18.66 -8.34
N VAL A 29 15.98 -18.98 -7.13
CA VAL A 29 15.20 -20.20 -6.82
C VAL A 29 13.84 -20.21 -7.52
N THR A 30 13.19 -19.04 -7.61
CA THR A 30 11.92 -18.88 -8.33
C THR A 30 12.16 -18.15 -9.65
N THR A 31 11.33 -18.46 -10.64
CA THR A 31 11.43 -17.95 -12.02
C THR A 31 11.36 -16.43 -12.13
N THR A 32 10.76 -15.77 -11.14
CA THR A 32 10.59 -14.31 -11.08
C THR A 32 11.24 -13.66 -9.85
N GLY A 33 12.05 -14.43 -9.09
CA GLY A 33 12.74 -13.97 -7.89
C GLY A 33 11.87 -13.81 -6.63
N THR A 34 10.57 -14.07 -6.71
CA THR A 34 9.63 -13.95 -5.57
C THR A 34 9.84 -15.04 -4.51
N LEU A 35 9.23 -14.84 -3.35
CA LEU A 35 9.18 -15.83 -2.27
C LEU A 35 8.31 -17.05 -2.61
N LYS A 36 7.34 -16.88 -3.51
CA LYS A 36 6.41 -17.92 -3.97
C LYS A 36 6.15 -17.78 -5.47
N GLU A 37 6.18 -18.91 -6.16
CA GLU A 37 5.76 -19.00 -7.55
C GLU A 37 4.29 -18.55 -7.76
N GLY A 38 4.04 -17.98 -8.94
CA GLY A 38 2.71 -17.58 -9.41
C GLY A 38 2.32 -16.12 -9.18
N TYR A 39 3.09 -15.34 -8.40
CA TYR A 39 2.89 -13.89 -8.30
C TYR A 39 3.79 -13.14 -9.26
N THR A 40 3.20 -12.26 -10.06
CA THR A 40 3.89 -11.60 -11.17
C THR A 40 3.56 -10.12 -11.33
N ASP A 41 2.92 -9.48 -10.34
CA ASP A 41 2.59 -8.05 -10.41
C ASP A 41 3.82 -7.20 -10.74
N HIS A 42 4.96 -7.48 -10.10
CA HIS A 42 6.23 -6.75 -10.30
C HIS A 42 6.76 -6.80 -11.74
N VAL A 43 6.48 -7.86 -12.49
CA VAL A 43 6.84 -7.98 -13.92
C VAL A 43 5.68 -7.61 -14.85
N ARG A 44 4.43 -7.74 -14.39
CA ARG A 44 3.21 -7.35 -15.12
C ARG A 44 3.13 -5.85 -15.28
N HIS A 45 3.38 -5.07 -14.22
CA HIS A 45 3.23 -3.62 -14.28
C HIS A 45 4.11 -2.96 -15.35
N PRO A 46 5.41 -3.28 -15.49
CA PRO A 46 6.22 -2.82 -16.61
C PRO A 46 5.62 -3.13 -17.99
N TYR A 47 5.10 -4.36 -18.17
CA TYR A 47 4.48 -4.75 -19.43
C TYR A 47 3.20 -3.96 -19.73
N VAL A 48 2.35 -3.75 -18.72
CA VAL A 48 1.15 -2.91 -18.85
C VAL A 48 1.51 -1.48 -19.23
N VAL A 49 2.58 -0.92 -18.64
CA VAL A 49 3.07 0.40 -19.01
C VAL A 49 3.50 0.43 -20.47
N TRP A 50 4.26 -0.58 -20.93
CA TRP A 50 4.69 -0.68 -22.32
C TRP A 50 3.50 -0.71 -23.30
N VAL A 51 2.49 -1.55 -23.03
CA VAL A 51 1.25 -1.59 -23.80
C VAL A 51 0.53 -0.23 -23.77
N GLY A 52 0.52 0.44 -22.63
CA GLY A 52 -0.05 1.79 -22.46
C GLY A 52 0.65 2.86 -23.31
N LEU A 53 1.97 2.76 -23.50
CA LEU A 53 2.72 3.67 -24.37
C LEU A 53 2.32 3.50 -25.86
N HIS A 54 1.87 2.30 -26.26
CA HIS A 54 1.51 2.00 -27.65
C HIS A 54 0.02 2.19 -27.95
N ARG A 55 -0.86 1.82 -27.02
CA ARG A 55 -2.33 1.89 -27.18
C ARG A 55 -2.95 3.14 -26.55
N GLY A 56 -2.20 3.85 -25.72
CA GLY A 56 -2.67 4.98 -24.93
C GLY A 56 -3.21 4.58 -23.55
N VAL A 57 -3.07 5.48 -22.58
CA VAL A 57 -3.43 5.23 -21.16
C VAL A 57 -4.92 4.91 -20.99
N GLN A 58 -5.81 5.57 -21.74
CA GLN A 58 -7.25 5.32 -21.65
C GLN A 58 -7.59 3.87 -22.00
N ALA A 59 -6.94 3.30 -23.02
CA ALA A 59 -7.22 1.95 -23.50
C ALA A 59 -7.00 0.89 -22.40
N LEU A 60 -5.97 1.08 -21.56
CA LEU A 60 -5.65 0.19 -20.43
C LEU A 60 -6.79 0.01 -19.43
N TYR A 61 -7.68 1.00 -19.31
CA TYR A 61 -8.81 0.97 -18.39
C TYR A 61 -10.10 0.45 -19.04
N THR A 62 -10.18 0.42 -20.37
CA THR A 62 -11.42 0.11 -21.09
C THR A 62 -11.43 -1.27 -21.75
N ALA A 63 -10.29 -1.97 -21.80
CA ALA A 63 -10.18 -3.29 -22.40
C ALA A 63 -9.21 -4.21 -21.61
N PRO A 64 -9.40 -5.54 -21.69
CA PRO A 64 -8.46 -6.51 -21.14
C PRO A 64 -7.05 -6.40 -21.74
N LEU A 65 -6.03 -6.72 -20.94
CA LEU A 65 -4.63 -6.67 -21.39
C LEU A 65 -4.36 -7.60 -22.59
N GLY A 66 -5.04 -8.74 -22.65
CA GLY A 66 -4.93 -9.74 -23.71
C GLY A 66 -5.28 -9.19 -25.09
N GLU A 67 -6.33 -8.36 -25.18
CA GLU A 67 -6.73 -7.69 -26.43
C GLU A 67 -5.75 -6.57 -26.79
N LEU A 68 -5.34 -5.78 -25.79
CA LEU A 68 -4.50 -4.60 -26.01
C LEU A 68 -3.09 -4.95 -26.47
N ARG A 69 -2.54 -6.07 -25.99
CA ARG A 69 -1.17 -6.50 -26.27
C ARG A 69 -0.95 -7.08 -27.66
N GLU A 70 -2.02 -7.41 -28.39
CA GLU A 70 -1.90 -8.02 -29.72
C GLU A 70 -1.04 -7.15 -30.64
N GLY A 71 -0.05 -7.76 -31.29
CA GLY A 71 0.89 -7.08 -32.19
C GLY A 71 1.89 -6.14 -31.52
N ILE A 72 1.96 -6.08 -30.18
CA ILE A 72 2.94 -5.28 -29.45
C ILE A 72 4.06 -6.18 -28.95
N PRO A 73 5.27 -6.08 -29.52
CA PRO A 73 6.41 -6.79 -28.98
C PRO A 73 6.84 -6.16 -27.65
N TYR A 74 7.16 -7.00 -26.67
CA TYR A 74 7.86 -6.60 -25.45
C TYR A 74 8.77 -7.75 -25.02
N ARG A 75 10.07 -7.49 -24.82
CA ARG A 75 11.04 -8.57 -24.53
C ARG A 75 10.73 -9.35 -23.24
N GLN A 76 10.06 -8.71 -22.29
CA GLN A 76 9.70 -9.28 -20.99
C GLN A 76 8.19 -9.50 -20.86
N ALA A 77 7.51 -9.81 -21.97
CA ALA A 77 6.07 -10.06 -21.98
C ALA A 77 5.70 -11.26 -21.07
N ILE A 78 4.51 -11.18 -20.49
CA ILE A 78 3.93 -12.26 -19.66
C ILE A 78 2.54 -12.64 -20.16
N ASP A 79 2.16 -13.90 -19.94
CA ASP A 79 0.87 -14.48 -20.34
C ASP A 79 -0.14 -14.63 -19.20
N GLN A 80 0.07 -13.92 -18.09
CA GLN A 80 -0.75 -14.02 -16.89
C GLN A 80 -1.65 -12.80 -16.75
N TRP A 81 -2.87 -13.00 -16.23
CA TRP A 81 -3.85 -11.95 -15.94
C TRP A 81 -4.23 -11.12 -17.18
N LEU A 82 -4.39 -11.77 -18.33
CA LEU A 82 -4.67 -11.14 -19.62
C LEU A 82 -6.11 -10.63 -19.70
N GLU A 83 -7.01 -11.32 -19.02
CA GLU A 83 -8.42 -11.00 -18.88
C GLU A 83 -8.65 -9.78 -17.96
N VAL A 84 -7.68 -9.43 -17.10
CA VAL A 84 -7.82 -8.36 -16.12
C VAL A 84 -7.36 -7.02 -16.70
N PRO A 85 -8.20 -5.97 -16.68
CA PRO A 85 -7.77 -4.64 -17.07
C PRO A 85 -6.75 -4.05 -16.11
N TYR A 86 -6.26 -2.86 -16.41
CA TYR A 86 -5.48 -2.08 -15.46
C TYR A 86 -6.39 -1.48 -14.38
N VAL A 87 -6.15 -1.83 -13.12
CA VAL A 87 -7.03 -1.49 -11.98
C VAL A 87 -6.46 -0.40 -11.06
N TYR A 88 -5.27 0.11 -11.38
CA TYR A 88 -4.56 1.04 -10.51
C TYR A 88 -4.63 2.46 -11.04
N PRO A 89 -4.51 3.48 -10.18
CA PRO A 89 -4.48 4.86 -10.65
C PRO A 89 -3.23 5.15 -11.52
N PRO A 90 -3.25 6.24 -12.31
CA PRO A 90 -2.28 6.42 -13.38
C PRO A 90 -0.85 6.72 -12.89
N GLY A 91 -0.67 7.15 -11.64
CA GLY A 91 0.66 7.36 -11.07
C GLY A 91 1.47 6.07 -10.92
N ALA A 92 0.82 4.91 -10.79
CA ALA A 92 1.53 3.63 -10.84
C ALA A 92 2.12 3.33 -12.22
N LEU A 93 1.55 3.84 -13.32
CA LEU A 93 2.18 3.74 -14.64
C LEU A 93 3.50 4.51 -14.69
N VAL A 94 3.52 5.70 -14.07
CA VAL A 94 4.75 6.52 -13.96
C VAL A 94 5.78 5.83 -13.08
N LEU A 95 5.36 5.20 -11.97
CA LEU A 95 6.24 4.44 -11.09
C LEU A 95 6.95 3.30 -11.84
N PHE A 96 6.24 2.59 -12.71
CA PHE A 96 6.77 1.43 -13.42
C PHE A 96 7.38 1.74 -14.80
N LEU A 97 7.28 2.98 -15.29
CA LEU A 97 7.88 3.39 -16.56
C LEU A 97 9.38 3.09 -16.64
N PRO A 98 10.22 3.37 -15.62
CA PRO A 98 11.65 3.02 -15.69
C PRO A 98 11.90 1.53 -15.92
N LEU A 99 11.09 0.66 -15.29
CA LEU A 99 11.21 -0.79 -15.45
C LEU A 99 10.70 -1.27 -16.82
N ALA A 100 9.68 -0.61 -17.39
CA ALA A 100 9.20 -0.90 -18.74
C ALA A 100 10.29 -0.59 -19.79
N LEU A 101 10.92 0.57 -19.68
CA LEU A 101 12.02 0.97 -20.56
C LEU A 101 13.23 0.05 -20.41
N LEU A 102 13.55 -0.32 -19.16
CA LEU A 102 14.63 -1.26 -18.86
C LEU A 102 14.38 -2.64 -19.48
N GLY A 103 13.17 -3.18 -19.31
CA GLY A 103 12.79 -4.49 -19.80
C GLY A 103 12.81 -4.59 -21.32
N GLU A 104 12.47 -3.51 -22.02
CA GLU A 104 12.53 -3.50 -23.48
C GLU A 104 13.96 -3.32 -24.00
N TRP A 105 14.72 -2.35 -23.48
CA TRP A 105 15.96 -1.93 -24.14
C TRP A 105 17.19 -2.68 -23.67
N VAL A 106 17.24 -3.13 -22.41
CA VAL A 106 18.41 -3.84 -21.89
C VAL A 106 18.25 -5.34 -22.11
N PRO A 107 19.16 -6.01 -22.84
CA PRO A 107 19.08 -7.44 -23.06
C PRO A 107 19.36 -8.18 -21.74
N MET A 108 18.32 -8.79 -21.17
CA MET A 108 18.40 -9.58 -19.96
C MET A 108 17.46 -10.78 -20.02
N SER A 109 17.81 -11.85 -19.30
CA SER A 109 16.92 -12.99 -19.16
C SER A 109 15.66 -12.60 -18.36
N PRO A 110 14.53 -13.31 -18.55
CA PRO A 110 13.32 -13.09 -17.75
C PRO A 110 13.55 -13.16 -16.24
N LEU A 111 14.42 -14.08 -15.81
CA LEU A 111 14.81 -14.20 -14.40
C LEU A 111 15.51 -12.94 -13.90
N ALA A 112 16.52 -12.45 -14.62
CA ALA A 112 17.25 -11.25 -14.23
C ALA A 112 16.33 -10.03 -14.19
N PHE A 113 15.39 -9.90 -15.13
CA PHE A 113 14.39 -8.85 -15.11
C PHE A 113 13.49 -8.95 -13.87
N GLY A 114 12.97 -10.15 -13.56
CA GLY A 114 12.17 -10.40 -12.35
C GLY A 114 12.90 -10.02 -11.07
N GLN A 115 14.19 -10.36 -10.95
CA GLN A 115 15.05 -9.99 -9.82
C GLN A 115 15.17 -8.46 -9.67
N VAL A 116 15.45 -7.75 -10.76
CA VAL A 116 15.56 -6.27 -10.74
C VAL A 116 14.23 -5.64 -10.32
N CYS A 117 13.11 -6.10 -10.90
CA CYS A 117 11.78 -5.63 -10.53
C CYS A 117 11.50 -5.87 -9.04
N LEU A 118 11.86 -7.03 -8.49
CA LEU A 118 11.62 -7.32 -7.07
C LEU A 118 12.50 -6.49 -6.14
N LEU A 119 13.79 -6.32 -6.48
CA LEU A 119 14.69 -5.44 -5.72
C LEU A 119 14.18 -4.00 -5.72
N TYR A 120 13.66 -3.52 -6.84
CA TYR A 120 13.03 -2.21 -6.95
C TYR A 120 11.85 -2.06 -5.98
N LEU A 121 10.96 -3.04 -5.89
CA LEU A 121 9.85 -3.03 -4.92
C LEU A 121 10.33 -3.14 -3.47
N LEU A 122 11.36 -3.94 -3.22
CA LEU A 122 11.95 -4.12 -1.90
C LEU A 122 12.52 -2.81 -1.36
N VAL A 123 13.08 -1.96 -2.23
CA VAL A 123 13.51 -0.60 -1.86
C VAL A 123 12.32 0.21 -1.33
N PHE A 124 11.18 0.27 -2.02
CA PHE A 124 10.02 1.02 -1.54
C PHE A 124 9.48 0.49 -0.20
N ALA A 125 9.41 -0.83 -0.03
CA ALA A 125 8.99 -1.44 1.23
C ALA A 125 9.92 -1.05 2.39
N HIS A 126 11.23 -1.02 2.17
CA HIS A 126 12.20 -0.62 3.19
C HIS A 126 12.16 0.89 3.47
N VAL A 127 11.99 1.74 2.46
CA VAL A 127 11.80 3.18 2.66
C VAL A 127 10.51 3.46 3.44
N ALA A 128 9.41 2.75 3.12
CA ALA A 128 8.15 2.82 3.87
C ALA A 128 8.35 2.39 5.33
N PHE A 129 9.05 1.28 5.55
CA PHE A 129 9.34 0.78 6.89
C PHE A 129 10.19 1.76 7.70
N TYR A 130 11.26 2.30 7.11
CA TYR A 130 12.08 3.34 7.73
C TYR A 130 11.24 4.55 8.12
N ALA A 131 10.40 5.06 7.20
CA ALA A 131 9.51 6.18 7.47
C ALA A 131 8.55 5.86 8.63
N ALA A 132 8.01 4.63 8.69
CA ALA A 132 7.11 4.20 9.75
C ALA A 132 7.82 4.16 11.12
N LEU A 133 9.04 3.62 11.18
CA LEU A 133 9.86 3.63 12.41
C LEU A 133 10.18 5.06 12.87
N ARG A 134 10.52 5.96 11.93
CA ARG A 134 10.78 7.37 12.24
C ARG A 134 9.53 8.11 12.73
N LEU A 135 8.37 7.81 12.16
CA LEU A 135 7.09 8.32 12.64
C LEU A 135 6.82 7.80 14.06
N LEU A 136 6.85 6.48 14.25
CA LEU A 136 6.61 5.84 15.55
C LEU A 136 7.50 6.42 16.64
N ASP A 137 8.78 6.68 16.37
CA ASP A 137 9.71 7.31 17.30
C ASP A 137 9.19 8.64 17.88
N GLY A 138 8.53 9.45 17.05
CA GLY A 138 8.00 10.75 17.42
C GLY A 138 6.59 10.76 18.04
N LEU A 139 5.87 9.63 18.03
CA LEU A 139 4.51 9.52 18.59
C LEU A 139 4.56 9.26 20.12
N PRO A 140 3.44 9.07 20.86
CA PRO A 140 3.46 8.72 22.29
C PRO A 140 3.82 7.25 22.55
N ALA A 141 4.48 6.93 23.68
CA ALA A 141 4.93 5.56 23.96
C ALA A 141 3.75 4.59 24.17
N GLY A 142 4.01 3.27 24.10
CA GLY A 142 3.00 2.23 24.33
C GLY A 142 2.53 1.50 23.06
N GLY A 143 2.87 0.21 22.93
CA GLY A 143 2.47 -0.64 21.79
C GLY A 143 3.14 -0.34 20.45
N ARG A 144 4.04 0.66 20.35
CA ARG A 144 4.73 1.03 19.10
C ARG A 144 5.55 -0.10 18.50
N TRP A 145 6.17 -0.95 19.34
CA TRP A 145 6.96 -2.08 18.88
C TRP A 145 6.10 -3.09 18.12
N ALA A 146 4.87 -3.35 18.58
CA ALA A 146 3.95 -4.27 17.92
C ALA A 146 3.53 -3.73 16.55
N VAL A 147 3.26 -2.42 16.45
CA VAL A 147 2.98 -1.76 15.17
C VAL A 147 4.20 -1.82 14.25
N GLY A 148 5.40 -1.59 14.76
CA GLY A 148 6.64 -1.69 13.99
C GLY A 148 6.90 -3.10 13.45
N VAL A 149 6.73 -4.12 14.29
CA VAL A 149 6.85 -5.53 13.89
C VAL A 149 5.81 -5.88 12.83
N LEU A 150 4.55 -5.47 13.01
CA LEU A 150 3.50 -5.70 12.03
C LEU A 150 3.80 -5.00 10.69
N CYS A 151 4.28 -3.75 10.72
CA CYS A 151 4.71 -3.04 9.52
C CYS A 151 5.81 -3.79 8.78
N TRP A 152 6.82 -4.30 9.50
CA TRP A 152 7.89 -5.10 8.90
C TRP A 152 7.33 -6.37 8.26
N LEU A 153 6.58 -7.18 9.01
CA LEU A 153 6.01 -8.44 8.53
C LEU A 153 5.19 -8.25 7.25
N VAL A 154 4.28 -7.28 7.26
CA VAL A 154 3.39 -7.01 6.13
C VAL A 154 4.18 -6.45 4.94
N LEU A 155 4.97 -5.38 5.12
CA LEU A 155 5.70 -4.75 4.00
C LEU A 155 6.68 -5.71 3.32
N MET A 156 7.42 -6.50 4.10
CA MET A 156 8.38 -7.45 3.55
C MET A 156 7.68 -8.58 2.80
N ARG A 157 6.57 -9.10 3.35
CA ARG A 157 5.78 -10.13 2.68
C ARG A 157 5.21 -9.65 1.35
N LEU A 158 4.61 -8.46 1.31
CA LEU A 158 4.03 -7.90 0.08
C LEU A 158 5.14 -7.74 -0.98
N ALA A 159 6.25 -7.08 -0.63
CA ALA A 159 7.35 -6.84 -1.55
C ALA A 159 7.98 -8.13 -2.09
N LEU A 160 8.26 -9.11 -1.21
CA LEU A 160 8.85 -10.38 -1.62
C LEU A 160 7.88 -11.26 -2.43
N ASN A 161 6.59 -10.97 -2.41
CA ASN A 161 5.59 -11.58 -3.29
C ASN A 161 5.28 -10.71 -4.53
N GLY A 162 6.13 -9.74 -4.86
CA GLY A 162 5.98 -8.95 -6.09
C GLY A 162 4.98 -7.80 -6.01
N GLN A 163 4.49 -7.45 -4.83
CA GLN A 163 3.49 -6.39 -4.64
C GLN A 163 4.15 -5.05 -4.30
N TYR A 164 3.67 -3.99 -4.96
CA TYR A 164 4.29 -2.66 -4.89
C TYR A 164 3.72 -1.76 -3.78
N ASP A 165 2.91 -2.33 -2.88
CA ASP A 165 2.21 -1.60 -1.81
C ASP A 165 3.12 -0.65 -0.99
N GLY A 166 4.39 -1.00 -0.82
CA GLY A 166 5.37 -0.13 -0.15
C GLY A 166 5.45 1.29 -0.74
N ALA A 167 5.26 1.46 -2.05
CA ALA A 167 5.40 2.74 -2.74
C ALA A 167 4.30 3.75 -2.37
N TRP A 168 3.05 3.30 -2.23
CA TRP A 168 1.96 4.19 -1.81
C TRP A 168 1.91 4.32 -0.27
N LEU A 169 2.29 3.27 0.46
CA LEU A 169 2.35 3.30 1.92
C LEU A 169 3.39 4.29 2.44
N VAL A 170 4.58 4.39 1.82
CA VAL A 170 5.56 5.43 2.21
C VAL A 170 4.94 6.83 2.09
N CYS A 171 4.17 7.09 1.04
CA CYS A 171 3.48 8.37 0.87
C CYS A 171 2.45 8.59 1.99
N GLY A 172 1.66 7.58 2.34
CA GLY A 172 0.72 7.64 3.46
C GLY A 172 1.40 7.93 4.81
N VAL A 173 2.52 7.27 5.09
CA VAL A 173 3.30 7.50 6.32
C VAL A 173 3.89 8.90 6.34
N LEU A 174 4.40 9.40 5.22
CA LEU A 174 4.92 10.76 5.10
C LEU A 174 3.81 11.81 5.24
N ALA A 175 2.59 11.52 4.78
CA ALA A 175 1.42 12.38 5.01
C ALA A 175 1.10 12.50 6.51
N LEU A 176 1.05 11.37 7.23
CA LEU A 176 0.86 11.34 8.68
C LEU A 176 2.00 12.07 9.42
N ALA A 177 3.26 11.86 9.01
CA ALA A 177 4.41 12.52 9.61
C ALA A 177 4.43 14.04 9.36
N ALA A 178 3.98 14.50 8.19
CA ALA A 178 3.82 15.91 7.90
C ALA A 178 2.70 16.52 8.76
N LEU A 179 1.58 15.81 8.93
CA LEU A 179 0.48 16.26 9.77
C LEU A 179 0.87 16.34 11.25
N ALA A 180 1.62 15.35 11.76
CA ALA A 180 2.17 15.34 13.12
C ALA A 180 3.12 16.54 13.39
N LYS A 181 3.74 17.09 12.33
CA LYS A 181 4.62 18.27 12.40
C LYS A 181 3.90 19.57 12.05
N ASP A 182 2.57 19.54 12.01
CA ASP A 182 1.71 20.67 11.62
C ASP A 182 2.06 21.29 10.26
N ARG A 183 2.37 20.42 9.28
CA ARG A 183 2.63 20.80 7.88
C ARG A 183 1.51 20.32 6.95
N PRO A 184 0.28 20.86 7.08
CA PRO A 184 -0.90 20.33 6.39
C PRO A 184 -0.78 20.34 4.86
N ALA A 185 -0.21 21.39 4.26
CA ALA A 185 0.01 21.43 2.82
C ALA A 185 0.97 20.32 2.34
N THR A 186 1.99 19.98 3.13
CA THR A 186 2.88 18.86 2.78
C THR A 186 2.16 17.52 2.92
N ALA A 187 1.30 17.36 3.94
CA ALA A 187 0.48 16.16 4.09
C ALA A 187 -0.47 15.95 2.89
N LEU A 188 -1.10 17.01 2.41
CA LEU A 188 -1.96 16.99 1.22
C LEU A 188 -1.22 16.53 -0.04
N ARG A 189 0.03 16.99 -0.25
CA ARG A 189 0.85 16.56 -1.40
C ARG A 189 1.16 15.06 -1.36
N TRP A 190 1.54 14.56 -0.19
CA TRP A 190 1.80 13.12 0.00
C TRP A 190 0.54 12.28 -0.16
N LEU A 191 -0.62 12.78 0.28
CA LEU A 191 -1.91 12.14 0.06
C LEU A 191 -2.26 12.06 -1.42
N ALA A 192 -2.09 13.16 -2.17
CA ALA A 192 -2.31 13.16 -3.62
C ALA A 192 -1.42 12.14 -4.33
N LEU A 193 -0.15 12.05 -3.93
CA LEU A 193 0.78 11.05 -4.47
C LEU A 193 0.35 9.63 -4.10
N ALA A 194 -0.04 9.36 -2.86
CA ALA A 194 -0.56 8.06 -2.45
C ALA A 194 -1.80 7.66 -3.28
N ALA A 195 -2.73 8.59 -3.49
CA ALA A 195 -3.94 8.39 -4.28
C ALA A 195 -3.67 8.13 -5.76
N LEU A 196 -2.63 8.74 -6.33
CA LEU A 196 -2.18 8.47 -7.70
C LEU A 196 -1.47 7.12 -7.85
N LEU A 197 -0.98 6.53 -6.76
CA LEU A 197 -0.28 5.24 -6.80
C LEU A 197 -1.20 4.06 -6.55
N HIS A 198 -2.20 4.21 -5.67
CA HIS A 198 -3.04 3.09 -5.26
C HIS A 198 -4.42 3.54 -4.77
N TYR A 199 -5.48 2.83 -5.16
CA TYR A 199 -6.87 3.16 -4.81
C TYR A 199 -7.17 2.98 -3.32
N ARG A 200 -6.54 2.00 -2.67
CA ARG A 200 -6.56 1.80 -1.20
C ARG A 200 -6.06 3.00 -0.39
N ALA A 201 -5.41 3.99 -1.02
CA ALA A 201 -5.15 5.27 -0.38
C ALA A 201 -6.44 5.97 0.10
N PHE A 202 -7.62 5.50 -0.30
CA PHE A 202 -8.92 5.84 0.29
C PHE A 202 -8.93 5.83 1.84
N VAL A 203 -8.17 4.94 2.50
CA VAL A 203 -8.07 4.92 3.98
C VAL A 203 -7.53 6.23 4.56
N LEU A 204 -6.84 7.04 3.74
CA LEU A 204 -6.27 8.34 4.11
C LEU A 204 -7.26 9.50 3.93
N VAL A 205 -8.51 9.27 3.50
CA VAL A 205 -9.50 10.37 3.34
C VAL A 205 -9.64 11.18 4.62
N ALA A 206 -9.70 10.53 5.79
CA ALA A 206 -9.75 11.22 7.08
C ALA A 206 -8.52 12.12 7.32
N VAL A 207 -7.32 11.65 6.93
CA VAL A 207 -6.08 12.45 6.99
C VAL A 207 -6.18 13.66 6.07
N GLY A 208 -6.73 13.49 4.86
CA GLY A 208 -6.93 14.55 3.89
C GLY A 208 -7.89 15.62 4.36
N VAL A 209 -9.02 15.24 4.96
CA VAL A 209 -9.99 16.17 5.54
C VAL A 209 -9.35 17.01 6.65
N VAL A 210 -8.63 16.37 7.58
CA VAL A 210 -7.96 17.08 8.67
C VAL A 210 -6.85 17.99 8.14
N ALA A 211 -6.05 17.52 7.18
CA ALA A 211 -4.99 18.32 6.58
C ALA A 211 -5.55 19.53 5.82
N LEU A 212 -6.63 19.35 5.05
CA LEU A 212 -7.31 20.44 4.34
C LEU A 212 -7.85 21.47 5.32
N TRP A 213 -8.57 21.03 6.36
CA TRP A 213 -9.08 21.90 7.40
C TRP A 213 -7.96 22.73 8.05
N ARG A 214 -6.87 22.08 8.50
CA ARG A 214 -5.73 22.78 9.10
C ARG A 214 -4.98 23.69 8.12
N ALA A 215 -5.02 23.41 6.83
CA ALA A 215 -4.39 24.25 5.81
C ALA A 215 -5.08 25.62 5.66
N VAL A 216 -6.39 25.70 5.96
CA VAL A 216 -7.21 26.90 5.71
C VAL A 216 -7.72 27.55 7.01
N GLN A 217 -7.82 26.80 8.11
CA GLN A 217 -8.40 27.29 9.36
C GLN A 217 -7.69 28.55 9.87
N GLY A 218 -8.47 29.60 10.12
CA GLY A 218 -7.98 30.87 10.67
C GLY A 218 -7.17 31.73 9.69
N ARG A 219 -7.13 31.38 8.40
CA ARG A 219 -6.38 32.11 7.37
C ARG A 219 -7.32 32.75 6.34
N PRO A 220 -7.05 33.98 5.86
CA PRO A 220 -7.82 34.55 4.77
C PRO A 220 -7.53 33.80 3.46
N ALA A 221 -8.49 33.79 2.53
CA ALA A 221 -8.43 33.01 1.28
C ALA A 221 -7.17 33.27 0.43
N ARG A 222 -6.63 34.49 0.47
CA ARG A 222 -5.39 34.84 -0.25
C ARG A 222 -4.15 34.08 0.23
N ASP A 223 -4.15 33.62 1.49
CA ASP A 223 -3.03 32.90 2.12
C ASP A 223 -3.20 31.39 2.07
N TRP A 224 -4.25 30.89 1.41
CA TRP A 224 -4.48 29.46 1.25
C TRP A 224 -3.43 28.86 0.31
N PRO A 225 -3.03 27.59 0.51
CA PRO A 225 -2.05 26.93 -0.35
C PRO A 225 -2.67 26.45 -1.67
N TRP A 226 -3.21 27.38 -2.48
CA TRP A 226 -3.98 27.10 -3.70
C TRP A 226 -3.30 26.13 -4.65
N GLY A 227 -2.00 26.28 -4.91
CA GLY A 227 -1.26 25.35 -5.78
C GLY A 227 -1.29 23.91 -5.27
N THR A 228 -1.21 23.71 -3.96
CA THR A 228 -1.36 22.37 -3.36
C THR A 228 -2.79 21.87 -3.48
N MET A 229 -3.78 22.71 -3.18
CA MET A 229 -5.19 22.33 -3.24
C MET A 229 -5.62 21.98 -4.67
N LEU A 230 -5.18 22.75 -5.66
CA LEU A 230 -5.38 22.46 -7.08
C LEU A 230 -4.71 21.15 -7.48
N GLY A 231 -3.46 20.91 -7.05
CA GLY A 231 -2.76 19.65 -7.30
C GLY A 231 -3.50 18.43 -6.74
N VAL A 232 -4.03 18.53 -5.52
CA VAL A 232 -4.87 17.48 -4.90
C VAL A 232 -6.16 17.28 -5.70
N ALA A 233 -6.82 18.37 -6.10
CA ALA A 233 -8.05 18.30 -6.89
C ALA A 233 -7.81 17.63 -8.25
N VAL A 234 -6.73 18.00 -8.95
CA VAL A 234 -6.33 17.37 -10.21
C VAL A 234 -6.05 15.87 -10.02
N ALA A 235 -5.29 15.50 -8.98
CA ALA A 235 -5.05 14.09 -8.66
C ALA A 235 -6.36 13.33 -8.42
N GLY A 236 -7.28 13.91 -7.63
CA GLY A 236 -8.60 13.34 -7.38
C GLY A 236 -9.42 13.15 -8.66
N VAL A 237 -9.48 14.17 -9.52
CA VAL A 237 -10.18 14.11 -10.82
C VAL A 237 -9.58 13.02 -11.71
N LEU A 238 -8.25 12.92 -11.78
CA LEU A 238 -7.57 11.87 -12.56
C LEU A 238 -7.93 10.48 -12.04
N CYS A 239 -7.84 10.25 -10.72
CA CYS A 239 -8.22 8.96 -10.14
C CYS A 239 -9.68 8.62 -10.44
N VAL A 240 -10.62 9.52 -10.14
CA VAL A 240 -12.05 9.31 -10.42
C VAL A 240 -12.29 9.02 -11.90
N ARG A 241 -11.66 9.79 -12.80
CA ARG A 241 -11.80 9.59 -14.24
C ARG A 241 -11.33 8.20 -14.68
N THR A 242 -10.19 7.73 -14.18
CA THR A 242 -9.69 6.38 -14.49
C THR A 242 -10.61 5.27 -13.95
N PHE A 243 -11.19 5.45 -12.75
CA PHE A 243 -12.18 4.50 -12.22
C PHE A 243 -13.48 4.48 -13.04
N LEU A 244 -13.94 5.63 -13.52
CA LEU A 244 -15.12 5.70 -14.40
C LEU A 244 -14.89 5.00 -15.75
N TRP A 245 -13.67 5.03 -16.29
CA TRP A 245 -13.33 4.25 -17.49
C TRP A 245 -13.36 2.75 -17.24
N MET A 246 -12.89 2.31 -16.07
CA MET A 246 -12.84 0.90 -15.69
C MET A 246 -14.21 0.34 -15.28
N ALA A 247 -15.12 1.17 -14.78
CA ALA A 247 -16.39 0.73 -14.17
C ALA A 247 -17.22 -0.25 -15.02
N PRO A 248 -17.39 -0.08 -16.35
CA PRO A 248 -18.15 -1.03 -17.16
C PRO A 248 -17.53 -2.43 -17.19
N LEU A 249 -16.20 -2.52 -17.21
CA LEU A 249 -15.47 -3.79 -17.24
C LEU A 249 -15.41 -4.42 -15.84
N ALA A 250 -15.21 -3.61 -14.79
CA ALA A 250 -15.29 -4.04 -13.41
C ALA A 250 -16.66 -4.66 -13.11
N ALA A 251 -17.77 -4.02 -13.53
CA ALA A 251 -19.12 -4.54 -13.31
C ALA A 251 -19.35 -5.95 -13.91
N ARG A 252 -18.77 -6.22 -15.10
CA ARG A 252 -18.83 -7.55 -15.73
C ARG A 252 -18.04 -8.60 -14.95
N THR A 253 -16.86 -8.21 -14.47
CA THR A 253 -15.95 -9.08 -13.72
C THR A 253 -16.46 -9.34 -12.30
N GLU A 254 -17.09 -8.34 -11.69
CA GLU A 254 -17.64 -8.41 -10.35
C GLU A 254 -18.87 -9.33 -10.26
N ALA A 255 -19.71 -9.38 -11.29
CA ALA A 255 -20.82 -10.33 -11.33
C ALA A 255 -20.35 -11.80 -11.24
N ALA A 256 -19.09 -12.08 -11.61
CA ALA A 256 -18.52 -13.42 -11.66
C ALA A 256 -17.77 -13.87 -10.39
N THR A 257 -17.51 -12.97 -9.42
CA THR A 257 -16.67 -13.29 -8.24
C THR A 257 -17.45 -13.11 -6.93
N PRO A 258 -17.74 -14.17 -6.16
CA PRO A 258 -18.44 -14.04 -4.89
C PRO A 258 -17.62 -13.30 -3.84
N SER A 259 -18.30 -12.58 -2.93
CA SER A 259 -17.67 -11.89 -1.80
C SER A 259 -17.18 -12.91 -0.76
N ILE A 260 -15.95 -12.74 -0.25
CA ILE A 260 -15.41 -13.59 0.82
C ILE A 260 -16.17 -13.42 2.15
N LEU A 261 -16.81 -12.27 2.36
CA LEU A 261 -17.70 -12.03 3.51
C LEU A 261 -19.05 -12.76 3.41
N GLY A 262 -19.19 -13.79 2.56
CA GLY A 262 -20.44 -14.52 2.38
C GLY A 262 -20.93 -15.29 3.61
N GLU A 263 -20.04 -15.63 4.55
CA GLU A 263 -20.40 -16.39 5.75
C GLU A 263 -20.91 -15.47 6.89
N PRO A 264 -22.14 -15.68 7.40
CA PRO A 264 -22.71 -14.83 8.45
C PRO A 264 -21.86 -14.72 9.72
N GLY A 265 -21.17 -15.82 10.11
CA GLY A 265 -20.29 -15.84 11.27
C GLY A 265 -19.06 -14.93 11.11
N THR A 266 -18.45 -14.94 9.92
CA THR A 266 -17.32 -14.08 9.58
C THR A 266 -17.72 -12.61 9.59
N VAL A 267 -18.90 -12.27 9.05
CA VAL A 267 -19.45 -10.92 9.10
C VAL A 267 -19.67 -10.46 10.53
N ALA A 268 -20.31 -11.29 11.36
CA ALA A 268 -20.57 -10.95 12.76
C ALA A 268 -19.27 -10.70 13.54
N LEU A 269 -18.24 -11.52 13.32
CA LEU A 269 -16.91 -11.36 13.92
C LEU A 269 -16.26 -10.04 13.48
N VAL A 270 -16.21 -9.78 12.17
CA VAL A 270 -15.60 -8.58 11.59
C VAL A 270 -16.29 -7.32 12.10
N MET A 271 -17.62 -7.29 12.09
CA MET A 271 -18.40 -6.14 12.55
C MET A 271 -18.29 -5.94 14.07
N GLY A 272 -18.32 -7.03 14.85
CA GLY A 272 -18.18 -6.99 16.30
C GLY A 272 -16.80 -6.47 16.74
N LEU A 273 -15.72 -6.98 16.16
CA LEU A 273 -14.36 -6.51 16.42
C LEU A 273 -14.19 -5.05 16.00
N SER A 274 -14.74 -4.68 14.84
CA SER A 274 -14.68 -3.31 14.33
C SER A 274 -15.44 -2.33 15.23
N ALA A 275 -16.62 -2.70 15.72
CA ALA A 275 -17.39 -1.89 16.67
C ALA A 275 -16.63 -1.71 18.00
N ALA A 276 -16.00 -2.77 18.51
CA ALA A 276 -15.20 -2.71 19.73
C ALA A 276 -14.00 -1.75 19.57
N VAL A 277 -13.28 -1.82 18.45
CA VAL A 277 -12.14 -0.94 18.19
C VAL A 277 -12.56 0.50 17.86
N LEU A 278 -13.71 0.71 17.22
CA LEU A 278 -14.31 2.03 17.08
C LEU A 278 -14.61 2.64 18.44
N ALA A 279 -15.25 1.91 19.35
CA ALA A 279 -15.52 2.37 20.70
C ALA A 279 -14.22 2.66 21.49
N LEU A 280 -13.22 1.79 21.36
CA LEU A 280 -11.91 1.96 22.00
C LEU A 280 -11.18 3.20 21.47
N SER A 281 -11.15 3.41 20.15
CA SER A 281 -10.51 4.58 19.54
C SER A 281 -11.24 5.88 19.89
N TRP A 282 -12.57 5.87 19.89
CA TRP A 282 -13.39 7.03 20.24
C TRP A 282 -13.15 7.49 21.68
N ARG A 283 -13.12 6.54 22.63
CA ARG A 283 -12.89 6.83 24.06
C ARG A 283 -11.42 7.06 24.41
N GLY A 284 -10.52 6.39 23.69
CA GLY A 284 -9.11 6.27 24.06
C GLY A 284 -8.15 7.15 23.25
N SER A 285 -8.57 7.72 22.11
CA SER A 285 -7.70 8.45 21.18
C SER A 285 -8.33 9.75 20.66
N ASP A 286 -8.44 9.91 19.35
CA ASP A 286 -8.92 11.12 18.67
C ASP A 286 -9.80 10.76 17.46
N GLY A 287 -10.50 11.76 16.93
CA GLY A 287 -11.44 11.58 15.82
C GLY A 287 -10.77 11.13 14.51
N LEU A 288 -9.47 11.40 14.31
CA LEU A 288 -8.76 10.92 13.12
C LEU A 288 -8.61 9.40 13.18
N VAL A 289 -8.18 8.85 14.31
CA VAL A 289 -8.04 7.39 14.48
C VAL A 289 -9.40 6.71 14.29
N THR A 290 -10.46 7.22 14.94
CA THR A 290 -11.80 6.64 14.81
C THR A 290 -12.31 6.69 13.37
N ALA A 291 -12.13 7.81 12.67
CA ALA A 291 -12.52 7.92 11.26
C ALA A 291 -11.70 6.96 10.37
N SER A 292 -10.39 6.82 10.61
CA SER A 292 -9.53 5.89 9.89
C SER A 292 -9.92 4.43 10.13
N VAL A 293 -10.34 4.05 11.34
CA VAL A 293 -10.91 2.72 11.61
C VAL A 293 -12.18 2.53 10.78
N GLY A 294 -13.11 3.49 10.80
CA GLY A 294 -14.34 3.42 10.02
C GLY A 294 -14.08 3.24 8.52
N LEU A 295 -13.13 3.99 7.96
CA LEU A 295 -12.71 3.83 6.55
C LEU A 295 -12.06 2.48 6.28
N GLY A 296 -11.28 1.94 7.23
CA GLY A 296 -10.73 0.59 7.16
C GLY A 296 -11.80 -0.50 7.15
N VAL A 297 -12.88 -0.31 7.92
CA VAL A 297 -14.06 -1.20 7.90
C VAL A 297 -14.77 -1.12 6.56
N VAL A 298 -15.00 0.09 6.04
CA VAL A 298 -15.59 0.27 4.71
C VAL A 298 -14.78 -0.46 3.65
N LEU A 299 -13.45 -0.30 3.66
CA LEU A 299 -12.56 -1.06 2.77
C LEU A 299 -12.72 -2.57 2.97
N ALA A 300 -12.73 -3.06 4.20
CA ALA A 300 -12.92 -4.48 4.48
C ALA A 300 -14.27 -5.03 3.97
N VAL A 301 -15.30 -4.19 3.82
CA VAL A 301 -16.63 -4.59 3.33
C VAL A 301 -16.72 -4.52 1.79
N ILE A 302 -16.10 -3.54 1.16
CA ILE A 302 -16.17 -3.36 -0.30
C ILE A 302 -15.08 -4.14 -1.05
N ASP A 303 -13.95 -4.38 -0.39
CA ASP A 303 -12.72 -4.91 -0.98
C ASP A 303 -12.47 -6.34 -0.49
N THR A 304 -13.49 -7.19 -0.63
CA THR A 304 -13.56 -8.53 -0.03
C THR A 304 -13.07 -9.64 -0.96
N ARG A 305 -12.49 -9.33 -2.11
CA ARG A 305 -12.35 -10.33 -3.18
C ARG A 305 -10.92 -10.77 -3.47
N HIS A 306 -9.92 -10.08 -2.93
CA HIS A 306 -8.54 -10.57 -3.00
C HIS A 306 -7.81 -10.44 -1.67
N TRP A 307 -6.79 -11.28 -1.48
CA TRP A 307 -6.25 -11.63 -0.17
C TRP A 307 -5.10 -10.71 0.33
N TRP A 308 -4.71 -9.70 -0.46
CA TRP A 308 -3.55 -8.84 -0.20
C TRP A 308 -3.87 -7.39 0.22
N HIS A 309 -5.12 -7.08 0.56
CA HIS A 309 -5.62 -5.71 0.72
C HIS A 309 -5.46 -5.13 2.14
N ALA A 310 -5.05 -5.94 3.11
CA ALA A 310 -4.89 -5.55 4.52
C ALA A 310 -3.80 -4.50 4.77
N SER A 311 -2.89 -4.27 3.79
CA SER A 311 -1.77 -3.34 3.89
C SER A 311 -2.19 -1.91 4.26
N ALA A 312 -3.40 -1.50 3.83
CA ALA A 312 -3.96 -0.20 4.13
C ALA A 312 -4.22 0.03 5.63
N LEU A 313 -4.44 -1.04 6.40
CA LEU A 313 -4.68 -0.95 7.84
C LEU A 313 -3.44 -0.51 8.62
N LEU A 314 -2.24 -0.64 8.04
CA LEU A 314 -1.00 -0.11 8.64
C LEU A 314 -1.09 1.41 8.86
N LEU A 315 -1.75 2.15 7.98
CA LEU A 315 -1.90 3.60 8.11
C LEU A 315 -2.88 3.98 9.22
N VAL A 316 -3.90 3.13 9.48
CA VAL A 316 -4.81 3.29 10.63
C VAL A 316 -4.03 3.14 11.93
N LEU A 317 -3.20 2.10 12.04
CA LEU A 317 -2.33 1.86 13.19
C LEU A 317 -1.36 3.01 13.45
N LEU A 318 -0.77 3.55 12.38
CA LEU A 318 0.21 4.63 12.44
C LEU A 318 -0.42 6.01 12.74
N SER A 319 -1.73 6.16 12.57
CA SER A 319 -2.45 7.40 12.91
C SER A 319 -2.52 7.67 14.42
N VAL A 320 -2.32 6.66 15.26
CA VAL A 320 -2.48 6.76 16.72
C VAL A 320 -1.45 7.68 17.34
N GLY A 321 -1.92 8.85 17.81
CA GLY A 321 -1.07 9.86 18.43
C GLY A 321 -0.58 10.94 17.48
N VAL A 322 -1.04 10.96 16.22
CA VAL A 322 -0.62 11.95 15.22
C VAL A 322 -1.16 13.34 15.55
N LEU A 323 -2.43 13.46 15.96
CA LEU A 323 -3.03 14.75 16.28
C LEU A 323 -2.99 15.08 17.77
N ARG A 324 -3.20 14.07 18.62
CA ARG A 324 -3.28 14.22 20.07
C ARG A 324 -2.74 12.99 20.77
N ILE A 325 -2.12 13.18 21.93
CA ILE A 325 -1.70 12.08 22.79
C ILE A 325 -2.93 11.25 23.23
N PRO A 326 -3.01 9.95 22.90
CA PRO A 326 -4.13 9.10 23.32
C PRO A 326 -4.14 8.95 24.84
N ARG A 327 -5.34 8.77 25.41
CA ARG A 327 -5.51 8.46 26.84
C ARG A 327 -4.92 7.10 27.19
N TRP A 328 -5.06 6.12 26.29
CA TRP A 328 -4.59 4.75 26.47
C TRP A 328 -3.80 4.26 25.25
N PRO A 329 -2.60 4.81 25.00
CA PRO A 329 -1.88 4.56 23.75
C PRO A 329 -1.56 3.08 23.54
N THR A 330 -1.20 2.34 24.60
CA THR A 330 -0.96 0.88 24.52
C THR A 330 -2.23 0.12 24.16
N ALA A 331 -3.35 0.37 24.86
CA ALA A 331 -4.59 -0.36 24.62
C ALA A 331 -5.13 -0.09 23.21
N VAL A 332 -5.14 1.18 22.77
CA VAL A 332 -5.59 1.55 21.42
C VAL A 332 -4.74 0.87 20.35
N ARG A 333 -3.40 0.94 20.45
CA ARG A 333 -2.53 0.31 19.44
C ARG A 333 -2.64 -1.21 19.43
N LEU A 334 -2.62 -1.86 20.59
CA LEU A 334 -2.73 -3.32 20.65
C LEU A 334 -4.11 -3.80 20.17
N GLY A 335 -5.19 -3.09 20.54
CA GLY A 335 -6.54 -3.36 20.03
C GLY A 335 -6.60 -3.23 18.51
N LEU A 336 -5.99 -2.20 17.94
CA LEU A 336 -5.89 -2.04 16.48
C LEU A 336 -5.03 -3.12 15.83
N VAL A 337 -3.93 -3.56 16.46
CA VAL A 337 -3.07 -4.64 15.92
C VAL A 337 -3.86 -5.95 15.86
N VAL A 338 -4.58 -6.28 16.93
CA VAL A 338 -5.43 -7.48 16.98
C VAL A 338 -6.54 -7.38 15.94
N TRP A 339 -7.19 -6.22 15.82
CA TRP A 339 -8.23 -5.98 14.81
C TRP A 339 -7.69 -6.11 13.39
N ALA A 340 -6.55 -5.47 13.06
CA ALA A 340 -5.95 -5.55 11.74
C ALA A 340 -5.55 -6.99 11.38
N ALA A 341 -4.94 -7.74 12.32
CA ALA A 341 -4.59 -9.14 12.13
C ALA A 341 -5.84 -10.02 11.95
N ALA A 342 -6.90 -9.77 12.72
CA ALA A 342 -8.16 -10.51 12.59
C ALA A 342 -8.84 -10.24 11.25
N LEU A 343 -8.86 -8.98 10.78
CA LEU A 343 -9.37 -8.65 9.45
C LEU A 343 -8.51 -9.29 8.34
N GLU A 344 -7.18 -9.29 8.47
CA GLU A 344 -6.29 -9.97 7.53
C GLU A 344 -6.64 -11.45 7.37
N ILE A 345 -6.93 -12.14 8.47
CA ILE A 345 -7.29 -13.56 8.44
C ILE A 345 -8.73 -13.77 7.93
N ALA A 346 -9.68 -13.02 8.46
CA ALA A 346 -11.11 -13.26 8.26
C ALA A 346 -11.63 -12.73 6.91
N VAL A 347 -11.14 -11.57 6.47
CA VAL A 347 -11.63 -10.89 5.26
C VAL A 347 -10.75 -11.22 4.07
N TRP A 348 -9.44 -11.21 4.29
CA TRP A 348 -8.46 -11.32 3.22
C TRP A 348 -7.72 -12.64 3.24
N HIS A 349 -8.13 -13.63 4.05
CA HIS A 349 -7.50 -14.96 4.09
C HIS A 349 -5.96 -14.91 4.06
N GLY A 350 -5.39 -13.96 4.79
CA GLY A 350 -3.97 -13.70 4.88
C GLY A 350 -3.49 -13.83 6.31
N SER A 351 -2.17 -13.75 6.49
CA SER A 351 -1.59 -13.52 7.80
C SER A 351 -0.23 -12.87 7.64
N PRO A 352 0.13 -11.89 8.50
CA PRO A 352 1.48 -11.34 8.53
C PRO A 352 2.53 -12.42 8.79
N LEU A 353 2.17 -13.45 9.56
CA LEU A 353 3.06 -14.56 9.91
C LEU A 353 3.31 -15.53 8.76
N TRP A 354 2.53 -15.45 7.67
CA TRP A 354 2.78 -16.26 6.48
C TRP A 354 4.10 -15.93 5.82
N LEU A 355 4.70 -14.76 6.10
CA LEU A 355 6.08 -14.48 5.72
C LEU A 355 7.03 -15.62 6.12
N PHE A 356 6.96 -16.10 7.37
CA PHE A 356 7.81 -17.19 7.85
C PHE A 356 7.47 -18.54 7.22
N ARG A 357 6.18 -18.79 6.97
CA ARG A 357 5.75 -20.00 6.26
C ARG A 357 6.30 -20.02 4.83
N ASP A 358 6.22 -18.87 4.16
CA ASP A 358 6.66 -18.70 2.77
C ASP A 358 8.20 -18.77 2.70
N PHE A 359 8.92 -18.20 3.68
CA PHE A 359 10.37 -18.43 3.84
C PHE A 359 10.74 -19.90 4.03
N ASN A 360 10.08 -20.61 4.94
CA ASN A 360 10.37 -22.03 5.17
C ASN A 360 10.11 -22.86 3.92
N ARG A 361 9.12 -22.50 3.09
CA ARG A 361 8.91 -23.16 1.79
C ARG A 361 10.04 -22.84 0.81
N PHE A 362 10.40 -21.57 0.71
CA PHE A 362 11.48 -21.09 -0.15
C PHE A 362 12.83 -21.75 0.18
N LEU A 363 13.18 -21.83 1.47
CA LEU A 363 14.43 -22.47 1.93
C LEU A 363 14.49 -23.98 1.68
N ARG A 364 13.35 -24.64 1.42
CA ARG A 364 13.32 -26.06 1.03
C ARG A 364 13.52 -26.27 -0.47
N LEU A 365 13.46 -25.19 -1.26
CA LEU A 365 13.69 -25.21 -2.70
C LEU A 365 15.13 -24.81 -3.06
N MET A 366 15.85 -24.16 -2.13
CA MET A 366 17.30 -23.95 -2.16
C MET A 366 18.03 -25.23 -1.82
#